data_AF-A0A4R4R6R4-F1
#
_entry.id   AF-A0A4R4R6R4-F1
#
_cell.length_a   1.000
_cell.length_b   1.000
_cell.length_c   1.000
_cell.angle_alpha   90.00
_cell.angle_beta   90.00
_cell.angle_gamma   90.00
#
_symmetry.space_group_name_H-M   'P 1'
#
loop_
_entity.id
_entity.type
_entity.pdbx_description
1 polymer ?
#
loop_
_entity_poly.entity_id
_entity_poly.type
_entity_poly.pdbx_seq_one_letter_code
_entity_poly.pdbx_strand_id
1 'polypeptide(L)'
;MPRRLATLLTSGAFALLAALWVASPATADVSTSQKLSVLSSWTQTSASSYNTWNSARQNQSAWTEYAFDWSTDYCSSSPDNPLGFNFKLSCHRHDFGYRNYKEMGQFSANKSRLDSAFYEDLKRVCATYSSVVRPACYSLAWAYYEAVSIFGSLAAVQQADIDRAARIKAAAER
;
A
#
# COMPACT_ATOMS: atom_id res chain seq x y z
N MET A 1 67.86 24.19 69.62
CA MET A 1 66.48 23.62 69.66
C MET A 1 66.10 23.18 68.25
N PRO A 2 65.46 22.02 68.04
CA PRO A 2 65.16 21.50 66.70
C PRO A 2 63.72 21.82 66.24
N ARG A 3 63.55 22.18 64.96
CA ARG A 3 62.32 22.18 64.15
C ARG A 3 62.68 22.64 62.72
N ARG A 4 62.18 22.06 61.62
CA ARG A 4 61.61 20.72 61.37
C ARG A 4 61.61 20.56 59.83
N LEU A 5 61.99 19.42 59.26
CA LEU A 5 61.67 19.15 57.85
C LEU A 5 60.17 18.86 57.71
N ALA A 6 59.57 19.33 56.61
CA ALA A 6 58.23 18.96 56.18
C ALA A 6 58.14 19.07 54.65
N THR A 7 58.50 17.99 53.95
CA THR A 7 58.27 17.85 52.51
C THR A 7 56.77 17.74 52.25
N LEU A 8 56.24 18.50 51.28
CA LEU A 8 54.93 18.20 50.69
C LEU A 8 55.09 18.03 49.18
N LEU A 9 54.76 16.81 48.74
CA LEU A 9 54.77 16.36 47.36
C LEU A 9 53.37 16.54 46.73
N THR A 10 53.35 16.58 45.40
CA THR A 10 52.21 16.19 44.54
C THR A 10 50.85 16.86 44.81
N SER A 11 50.57 17.90 44.02
CA SER A 11 49.23 18.20 43.49
C SER A 11 49.35 18.28 41.98
N GLY A 12 48.49 17.71 41.15
CA GLY A 12 47.40 16.76 41.37
C GLY A 12 47.00 16.21 39.99
N ALA A 13 46.47 14.99 39.90
CA ALA A 13 46.27 14.35 38.59
C ALA A 13 45.32 15.16 37.69
N PHE A 14 45.73 15.45 36.44
CA PHE A 14 44.84 16.02 35.43
C PHE A 14 43.67 15.06 35.21
N ALA A 15 42.46 15.52 35.52
CA ALA A 15 41.26 14.71 35.36
C ALA A 15 41.01 14.44 33.87
N LEU A 16 41.18 13.18 33.46
CA LEU A 16 40.71 12.69 32.17
C LEU A 16 39.17 12.73 32.17
N LEU A 17 38.62 13.86 31.75
CA LEU A 17 37.21 14.01 31.39
C LEU A 17 36.92 13.12 30.20
N ALA A 18 36.59 11.86 30.48
CA ALA A 18 36.12 10.90 29.49
C ALA A 18 34.81 11.43 28.90
N ALA A 19 34.90 12.01 27.71
CA ALA A 19 33.76 12.47 26.95
C ALA A 19 32.96 11.25 26.47
N LEU A 20 32.08 10.76 27.34
CA LEU A 20 31.05 9.78 27.03
C LEU A 20 30.04 10.44 26.06
N TRP A 21 30.43 10.48 24.79
CA TRP A 21 29.51 10.70 23.69
C TRP A 21 28.45 9.61 23.76
N VAL A 22 27.28 9.96 24.29
CA VAL A 22 26.08 9.14 24.16
C VAL A 22 25.70 9.19 22.69
N ALA A 23 26.21 8.21 21.94
CA ALA A 23 25.78 7.97 20.58
C ALA A 23 24.28 7.68 20.63
N SER A 24 23.46 8.67 20.29
CA SER A 24 22.03 8.49 20.10
C SER A 24 21.83 7.32 19.13
N PRO A 25 20.96 6.34 19.43
CA PRO A 25 20.73 5.24 18.53
C PRO A 25 20.21 5.81 17.21
N ALA A 26 21.00 5.69 16.15
CA ALA A 26 20.53 5.98 14.82
C ALA A 26 19.37 5.03 14.52
N THR A 27 18.17 5.57 14.39
CA THR A 27 17.02 4.82 13.87
C THR A 27 17.40 4.35 12.47
N ALA A 28 17.60 3.04 12.32
CA ALA A 28 17.98 2.46 11.04
C ALA A 28 16.82 2.64 10.05
N ASP A 29 17.04 3.43 8.99
CA ASP A 29 16.05 3.67 7.95
C ASP A 29 15.54 2.35 7.35
N VAL A 30 14.25 2.31 7.00
CA VAL A 30 13.62 1.12 6.40
C VAL A 30 14.32 0.78 5.08
N SER A 31 15.01 -0.36 5.06
CA SER A 31 15.73 -0.79 3.87
C SER A 31 14.77 -1.18 2.73
N THR A 32 15.28 -1.10 1.50
CA THR A 32 14.59 -1.50 0.26
C THR A 32 13.92 -2.88 0.36
N SER A 33 14.57 -3.85 1.01
CA SER A 33 14.03 -5.20 1.20
C SER A 33 12.90 -5.26 2.24
N GLN A 34 12.96 -4.46 3.31
CA GLN A 34 11.85 -4.31 4.26
C GLN A 34 10.64 -3.64 3.60
N LYS A 35 10.84 -2.54 2.86
CA LYS A 35 9.77 -1.86 2.08
C LYS A 35 9.12 -2.81 1.06
N LEU A 36 9.93 -3.56 0.30
CA LEU A 36 9.41 -4.56 -0.65
C LEU A 36 8.71 -5.75 0.02
N SER A 37 9.16 -6.20 1.20
CA SER A 37 8.53 -7.30 1.94
C SER A 37 7.12 -6.91 2.41
N VAL A 38 6.97 -5.74 3.03
CA VAL A 38 5.67 -5.22 3.47
C VAL A 38 4.75 -4.94 2.27
N LEU A 39 5.26 -4.27 1.23
CA LEU A 39 4.53 -4.03 -0.02
C LEU A 39 4.04 -5.33 -0.69
N SER A 40 4.88 -6.38 -0.69
CA SER A 40 4.50 -7.70 -1.19
C SER A 40 3.39 -8.32 -0.35
N SER A 41 3.47 -8.24 0.98
CA SER A 41 2.46 -8.79 1.90
C SER A 41 1.07 -8.17 1.73
N TRP A 42 1.00 -6.91 1.28
CA TRP A 42 -0.23 -6.13 1.06
C TRP A 42 -0.79 -6.22 -0.37
N THR A 43 -0.04 -6.80 -1.31
CA THR A 43 -0.37 -6.87 -2.74
C THR A 43 -0.53 -8.31 -3.25
N GLN A 44 -0.99 -9.23 -2.39
CA GLN A 44 -1.43 -10.56 -2.80
C GLN A 44 -2.93 -10.58 -3.14
N THR A 45 -3.36 -11.69 -3.75
CA THR A 45 -4.75 -11.96 -4.15
C THR A 45 -5.68 -12.30 -2.98
N SER A 46 -5.13 -12.71 -1.83
CA SER A 46 -5.91 -13.19 -0.69
C SER A 46 -6.69 -12.09 0.04
N ALA A 47 -7.80 -12.49 0.67
CA ALA A 47 -8.56 -11.59 1.56
C ALA A 47 -7.74 -11.15 2.79
N SER A 48 -6.80 -11.97 3.26
CA SER A 48 -5.88 -11.60 4.35
C SER A 48 -4.96 -10.44 3.94
N SER A 49 -4.42 -10.45 2.72
CA SER A 49 -3.57 -9.37 2.20
C SER A 49 -4.33 -8.06 2.04
N TYR A 50 -5.57 -8.12 1.51
CA TYR A 50 -6.48 -6.98 1.47
C TYR A 50 -6.78 -6.41 2.86
N ASN A 51 -7.09 -7.28 3.83
CA ASN A 51 -7.41 -6.85 5.20
C ASN A 51 -6.21 -6.17 5.87
N THR A 52 -5.00 -6.72 5.75
CA THR A 52 -3.79 -6.10 6.32
C THR A 52 -3.49 -4.75 5.66
N TRP A 53 -3.59 -4.66 4.33
CA TRP A 53 -3.46 -3.39 3.61
C TRP A 53 -4.50 -2.36 4.05
N ASN A 54 -5.77 -2.76 4.16
CA ASN A 54 -6.86 -1.86 4.55
C ASN A 54 -6.72 -1.39 6.01
N SER A 55 -6.16 -2.21 6.91
CA SER A 55 -5.79 -1.78 8.25
C SER A 55 -4.64 -0.76 8.23
N ALA A 56 -3.59 -0.99 7.42
CA ALA A 56 -2.49 -0.03 7.26
C ALA A 56 -2.94 1.31 6.65
N ARG A 57 -3.79 1.27 5.62
CA ARG A 57 -4.46 2.44 5.00
C ARG A 57 -5.22 3.30 6.01
N GLN A 58 -5.73 2.71 7.10
CA GLN A 58 -6.46 3.41 8.16
C GLN A 58 -5.56 3.97 9.27
N ASN A 59 -4.28 3.61 9.28
CA ASN A 59 -3.29 4.05 10.27
C ASN A 59 -1.94 4.36 9.59
N GLN A 60 -1.97 5.17 8.53
CA GLN A 60 -0.77 5.48 7.71
C GLN A 60 0.35 6.15 8.51
N SER A 61 -0.01 6.84 9.60
CA SER A 61 0.90 7.38 10.62
C SER A 61 1.84 6.34 11.23
N ALA A 62 1.43 5.08 11.34
CA ALA A 62 2.26 3.98 11.83
C ALA A 62 3.15 3.35 10.75
N TRP A 63 3.13 3.85 9.51
CA TRP A 63 3.90 3.35 8.37
C TRP A 63 4.69 4.47 7.66
N THR A 64 4.89 5.61 8.33
CA THR A 64 5.61 6.78 7.80
C THR A 64 7.07 6.47 7.48
N GLU A 65 7.74 5.66 8.32
CA GLU A 65 9.12 5.18 8.11
C GLU A 65 9.31 4.40 6.79
N TYR A 66 8.24 3.82 6.23
CA TYR A 66 8.29 3.11 4.94
C TYR A 66 8.17 4.04 3.72
N ALA A 67 7.77 5.30 3.93
CA ALA A 67 7.52 6.29 2.87
C ALA A 67 6.71 5.72 1.67
N PHE A 68 5.62 5.00 1.94
CA PHE A 68 4.75 4.48 0.88
C PHE A 68 3.93 5.61 0.24
N ASP A 69 3.75 5.56 -1.08
CA ASP A 69 2.76 6.37 -1.77
C ASP A 69 1.34 5.83 -1.48
N TRP A 70 0.57 6.60 -0.70
CA TRP A 70 -0.83 6.30 -0.38
C TRP A 70 -1.83 7.02 -1.30
N SER A 71 -1.35 7.82 -2.27
CA SER A 71 -2.18 8.61 -3.18
C SER A 71 -2.99 7.71 -4.14
N THR A 72 -4.14 8.23 -4.57
CA THR A 72 -5.10 7.49 -5.38
C THR A 72 -6.02 8.46 -6.12
N ASP A 73 -6.36 8.15 -7.37
CA ASP A 73 -7.49 8.75 -8.09
C ASP A 73 -8.73 7.83 -8.06
N TYR A 74 -8.67 6.79 -7.22
CA TYR A 74 -9.65 5.72 -7.09
C TYR A 74 -9.94 5.10 -8.47
N CYS A 75 -11.21 5.05 -8.87
CA CYS A 75 -11.62 4.52 -10.16
C CYS A 75 -11.88 5.63 -11.20
N SER A 76 -11.46 6.89 -10.97
CA SER A 76 -11.85 8.05 -11.80
C SER A 76 -11.35 8.02 -13.24
N SER A 77 -10.39 7.14 -13.54
CA SER A 77 -9.95 6.83 -14.90
C SER A 77 -10.92 5.90 -15.65
N SER A 78 -11.81 5.17 -14.98
CA SER A 78 -12.98 4.53 -15.63
C SER A 78 -14.06 5.58 -15.91
N PRO A 79 -14.86 5.44 -16.99
CA PRO A 79 -16.11 6.18 -17.13
C PRO A 79 -17.01 5.98 -15.90
N ASP A 80 -17.76 7.02 -15.52
CA ASP A 80 -18.59 7.09 -14.30
C ASP A 80 -19.44 5.83 -14.11
N ASN A 81 -19.12 5.04 -13.08
CA ASN A 81 -19.73 3.74 -12.80
C ASN A 81 -21.25 3.87 -12.58
N PRO A 82 -22.09 3.59 -13.59
CA PRO A 82 -23.50 3.98 -13.56
C PRO A 82 -24.36 2.93 -12.84
N LEU A 83 -23.73 1.87 -12.31
CA LEU A 83 -24.41 0.69 -11.79
C LEU A 83 -24.44 0.65 -10.26
N GLY A 84 -23.64 1.49 -9.59
CA GLY A 84 -23.62 1.61 -8.13
C GLY A 84 -22.78 0.54 -7.42
N PHE A 85 -21.87 -0.14 -8.13
CA PHE A 85 -20.97 -1.14 -7.54
C PHE A 85 -19.75 -0.46 -6.91
N ASN A 86 -19.60 -0.52 -5.58
CA ASN A 86 -18.58 0.25 -4.85
C ASN A 86 -17.18 -0.38 -4.91
N PHE A 87 -16.50 -0.19 -6.05
CA PHE A 87 -15.13 -0.64 -6.28
C PHE A 87 -14.05 0.31 -5.73
N LYS A 88 -14.41 1.37 -5.00
CA LYS A 88 -13.50 2.47 -4.62
C LYS A 88 -12.25 2.00 -3.86
N LEU A 89 -12.39 1.08 -2.91
CA LEU A 89 -11.25 0.54 -2.16
C LEU A 89 -10.42 -0.47 -2.96
N SER A 90 -11.03 -1.21 -3.90
CA SER A 90 -10.32 -2.10 -4.82
C SER A 90 -9.38 -1.27 -5.71
N CYS A 91 -9.88 -0.16 -6.27
CA CYS A 91 -9.07 0.76 -7.07
C CYS A 91 -7.94 1.40 -6.23
N HIS A 92 -8.21 1.82 -4.99
CA HIS A 92 -7.16 2.36 -4.10
C HIS A 92 -6.05 1.32 -3.80
N ARG A 93 -6.36 0.04 -3.63
CA ARG A 93 -5.32 -0.99 -3.45
C ARG A 93 -4.53 -1.27 -4.72
N HIS A 94 -5.17 -1.18 -5.89
CA HIS A 94 -4.51 -1.29 -7.20
C HIS A 94 -3.55 -0.12 -7.43
N ASP A 95 -4.02 1.11 -7.21
CA ASP A 95 -3.23 2.34 -7.20
C ASP A 95 -2.00 2.24 -6.31
N PHE A 96 -2.20 1.87 -5.05
CA PHE A 96 -1.14 1.70 -4.06
C PHE A 96 -0.09 0.70 -4.56
N GLY A 97 -0.51 -0.45 -5.09
CA GLY A 97 0.40 -1.41 -5.71
C GLY A 97 1.15 -0.82 -6.90
N TYR A 98 0.43 -0.20 -7.84
CA TYR A 98 0.99 0.36 -9.07
C TYR A 98 2.02 1.45 -8.80
N ARG A 99 1.73 2.39 -7.91
CA ARG A 99 2.59 3.54 -7.60
C ARG A 99 3.87 3.09 -6.90
N ASN A 100 3.75 2.36 -5.79
CA ASN A 100 4.90 1.89 -5.02
C ASN A 100 5.78 0.90 -5.80
N TYR A 101 5.21 0.00 -6.61
CA TYR A 101 6.04 -0.90 -7.44
C TYR A 101 6.73 -0.18 -8.61
N LYS A 102 6.18 0.95 -9.11
CA LYS A 102 6.87 1.81 -10.09
C LYS A 102 8.02 2.58 -9.45
N GLU A 103 7.79 3.20 -8.30
CA GLU A 103 8.81 3.90 -7.49
C GLU A 103 10.02 2.98 -7.21
N MET A 104 9.76 1.76 -6.77
CA MET A 104 10.81 0.78 -6.44
C MET A 104 11.46 0.12 -7.67
N GLY A 105 11.10 0.50 -8.91
CA GLY A 105 11.64 -0.08 -10.14
C GLY A 105 11.26 -1.55 -10.39
N GLN A 106 10.24 -2.07 -9.71
CA GLN A 106 9.87 -3.50 -9.68
C GLN A 106 8.53 -3.79 -10.40
N PHE A 107 7.90 -2.78 -11.02
CA PHE A 107 6.56 -2.86 -11.58
C PHE A 107 6.34 -4.01 -12.58
N SER A 108 7.18 -4.15 -13.60
CA SER A 108 6.95 -5.11 -14.69
C SER A 108 6.89 -6.56 -14.20
N ALA A 109 7.70 -6.93 -13.20
CA ALA A 109 7.70 -8.26 -12.61
C ALA A 109 6.50 -8.53 -11.67
N ASN A 110 5.80 -7.49 -11.23
CA ASN A 110 4.72 -7.58 -10.24
C ASN A 110 3.33 -7.30 -10.84
N LYS A 111 3.23 -6.54 -11.95
CA LYS A 111 1.98 -6.06 -12.58
C LYS A 111 0.87 -7.11 -12.65
N SER A 112 1.16 -8.29 -13.21
CA SER A 112 0.18 -9.38 -13.37
C SER A 112 -0.45 -9.83 -12.03
N ARG A 113 0.33 -9.84 -10.94
CA ARG A 113 -0.19 -10.12 -9.59
C ARG A 113 -1.03 -8.97 -9.05
N LEU A 114 -0.64 -7.71 -9.30
CA LEU A 114 -1.39 -6.53 -8.89
C LEU A 114 -2.78 -6.49 -9.56
N ASP A 115 -2.83 -6.76 -10.87
CA ASP A 115 -4.07 -6.80 -11.64
C ASP A 115 -4.97 -7.97 -11.18
N SER A 116 -4.38 -9.15 -10.96
CA SER A 116 -5.10 -10.30 -10.39
C SER A 116 -5.64 -10.00 -8.99
N ALA A 117 -4.85 -9.34 -8.14
CA ALA A 117 -5.22 -8.98 -6.77
C ALA A 117 -6.38 -7.97 -6.74
N PHE A 118 -6.36 -7.00 -7.65
CA PHE A 118 -7.47 -6.08 -7.91
C PHE A 118 -8.74 -6.82 -8.37
N TYR A 119 -8.64 -7.77 -9.30
CA TYR A 119 -9.81 -8.55 -9.72
C TYR A 119 -10.41 -9.39 -8.58
N GLU A 120 -9.59 -9.96 -7.69
CA GLU A 120 -10.11 -10.60 -6.48
C GLU A 120 -10.82 -9.62 -5.53
N ASP A 121 -10.42 -8.35 -5.50
CA ASP A 121 -11.07 -7.30 -4.69
C ASP A 121 -12.36 -6.77 -5.31
N LEU A 122 -12.42 -6.65 -6.63
CA LEU A 122 -13.68 -6.40 -7.36
C LEU A 122 -14.66 -7.56 -7.16
N LYS A 123 -14.20 -8.81 -7.25
CA LYS A 123 -15.03 -10.01 -6.99
C LYS A 123 -15.49 -10.09 -5.53
N ARG A 124 -14.64 -9.77 -4.55
CA ARG A 124 -15.03 -9.66 -3.14
C ARG A 124 -16.13 -8.62 -2.91
N VAL A 125 -16.05 -7.47 -3.58
CA VAL A 125 -17.15 -6.48 -3.57
C VAL A 125 -18.42 -7.09 -4.18
N CYS A 126 -18.35 -7.71 -5.35
CA CYS A 126 -19.54 -8.31 -5.98
C CYS A 126 -20.22 -9.42 -5.17
N ALA A 127 -19.47 -10.13 -4.33
CA ALA A 127 -20.03 -11.13 -3.43
C ALA A 127 -20.97 -10.56 -2.35
N THR A 128 -20.85 -9.27 -1.99
CA THR A 128 -21.73 -8.63 -0.99
C THR A 128 -23.09 -8.20 -1.54
N TYR A 129 -23.18 -7.95 -2.86
CA TYR A 129 -24.43 -7.61 -3.54
C TYR A 129 -25.37 -8.82 -3.66
N SER A 130 -26.68 -8.57 -3.78
CA SER A 130 -27.69 -9.62 -3.93
C SER A 130 -27.43 -10.49 -5.17
N SER A 131 -27.86 -11.75 -5.12
CA SER A 131 -27.73 -12.71 -6.23
C SER A 131 -28.32 -12.20 -7.55
N VAL A 132 -29.31 -11.31 -7.47
CA VAL A 132 -29.97 -10.64 -8.61
C VAL A 132 -28.98 -9.79 -9.42
N VAL A 133 -28.32 -8.80 -8.79
CA VAL A 133 -27.43 -7.86 -9.51
C VAL A 133 -25.97 -8.31 -9.57
N ARG A 134 -25.58 -9.33 -8.80
CA ARG A 134 -24.23 -9.89 -8.75
C ARG A 134 -23.63 -10.28 -10.12
N PRO A 135 -24.37 -10.85 -11.09
CA PRO A 135 -23.83 -11.13 -12.42
C PRO A 135 -23.39 -9.86 -13.18
N ALA A 136 -24.13 -8.76 -13.04
CA ALA A 136 -23.76 -7.48 -13.63
C ALA A 136 -22.50 -6.91 -12.98
N CYS A 137 -22.39 -7.02 -11.65
CA CYS A 137 -21.17 -6.63 -10.93
C CYS A 137 -19.95 -7.40 -11.43
N TYR A 138 -20.04 -8.73 -11.56
CA TYR A 138 -18.93 -9.52 -12.10
C TYR A 138 -18.60 -9.16 -13.57
N SER A 139 -19.59 -8.80 -14.40
CA SER A 139 -19.34 -8.36 -15.78
C SER A 139 -18.61 -7.01 -15.86
N LEU A 140 -18.86 -6.09 -14.92
CA LEU A 140 -18.13 -4.83 -14.80
C LEU A 140 -16.74 -5.05 -14.19
N ALA A 141 -16.63 -5.91 -13.16
CA ALA A 141 -15.37 -6.28 -12.53
C ALA A 141 -14.37 -6.92 -13.53
N TRP A 142 -14.87 -7.74 -14.44
CA TRP A 142 -14.07 -8.31 -15.52
C TRP A 142 -13.55 -7.24 -16.49
N ALA A 143 -14.38 -6.28 -16.90
CA ALA A 143 -13.96 -5.20 -17.78
C ALA A 143 -12.88 -4.30 -17.14
N TYR A 144 -13.03 -4.00 -15.85
CA TYR A 144 -12.02 -3.25 -15.08
C TYR A 144 -10.68 -4.01 -15.01
N TYR A 145 -10.72 -5.34 -14.81
CA TYR A 145 -9.53 -6.19 -14.83
C TYR A 145 -8.86 -6.21 -16.21
N GLU A 146 -9.61 -6.45 -17.29
CA GLU A 146 -9.04 -6.52 -18.65
C GLU A 146 -8.41 -5.20 -19.08
N ALA A 147 -9.03 -4.07 -18.74
CA ALA A 147 -8.48 -2.73 -19.00
C ALA A 147 -7.10 -2.52 -18.33
N VAL A 148 -6.96 -2.85 -17.05
CA VAL A 148 -5.65 -2.75 -16.37
C VAL A 148 -4.68 -3.84 -16.81
N SER A 149 -5.15 -5.06 -17.07
CA SER A 149 -4.35 -6.20 -17.54
C SER A 149 -3.65 -5.90 -18.86
N ILE A 150 -4.42 -5.46 -19.88
CA ILE A 150 -3.93 -5.20 -21.24
C ILE A 150 -3.24 -3.82 -21.33
N PHE A 151 -3.88 -2.76 -20.83
CA PHE A 151 -3.45 -1.37 -21.09
C PHE A 151 -2.78 -0.69 -19.88
N GLY A 152 -2.82 -1.30 -18.69
CA GLY A 152 -2.24 -0.70 -17.47
C GLY A 152 -3.02 0.50 -16.92
N SER A 153 -4.28 0.70 -17.33
CA SER A 153 -5.12 1.83 -16.90
C SER A 153 -6.61 1.51 -17.03
N LEU A 154 -7.42 2.02 -16.09
CA LEU A 154 -8.89 1.97 -16.19
C LEU A 154 -9.45 2.89 -17.28
N ALA A 155 -8.64 3.80 -17.83
CA ALA A 155 -8.99 4.63 -18.99
C ALA A 155 -9.23 3.83 -20.28
N ALA A 156 -8.92 2.53 -20.29
CA ALA A 156 -9.24 1.62 -21.38
C ALA A 156 -10.57 0.82 -21.19
N VAL A 157 -11.31 1.05 -20.10
CA VAL A 157 -12.65 0.46 -19.92
C VAL A 157 -13.60 1.05 -20.97
N GLN A 158 -14.14 0.20 -21.85
CA GLN A 158 -14.97 0.66 -22.96
C GLN A 158 -16.42 0.87 -22.53
N GLN A 159 -17.10 1.86 -23.14
CA GLN A 159 -18.53 2.08 -22.88
C GLN A 159 -19.37 0.82 -23.17
N ALA A 160 -19.02 0.05 -24.20
CA ALA A 160 -19.70 -1.20 -24.55
C ALA A 160 -19.63 -2.28 -23.43
N ASP A 161 -18.58 -2.28 -22.60
CA ASP A 161 -18.46 -3.15 -21.42
C ASP A 161 -19.40 -2.72 -20.31
N ILE A 162 -19.48 -1.41 -20.06
CA ILE A 162 -20.37 -0.79 -19.08
C ILE A 162 -21.83 -1.03 -19.50
N ASP A 163 -22.16 -0.83 -20.78
CA ASP A 163 -23.49 -1.07 -21.33
C ASP A 163 -23.89 -2.55 -21.26
N ARG A 164 -22.93 -3.48 -21.41
CA ARG A 164 -23.18 -4.91 -21.19
C ARG A 164 -23.56 -5.19 -19.74
N ALA A 165 -22.78 -4.68 -18.79
CA ALA A 165 -23.10 -4.82 -17.37
C ALA A 165 -24.43 -4.14 -17.01
N ALA A 166 -24.73 -2.98 -17.60
CA ALA A 166 -26.00 -2.28 -17.46
C ALA A 166 -27.19 -3.10 -17.96
N ARG A 167 -27.09 -3.72 -19.15
CA ARG A 167 -28.12 -4.62 -19.69
C ARG A 167 -28.36 -5.84 -18.80
N ILE A 168 -27.30 -6.43 -18.23
CA ILE A 168 -27.43 -7.55 -17.29
C ILE A 168 -28.17 -7.10 -16.01
N LYS A 169 -27.80 -5.95 -15.44
CA LYS A 169 -28.44 -5.39 -14.24
C LYS A 169 -29.92 -5.11 -14.49
N ALA A 170 -30.21 -4.32 -15.53
CA ALA A 170 -31.56 -3.92 -15.91
C ALA A 170 -32.42 -5.03 -16.54
N ALA A 171 -31.90 -6.26 -16.66
CA ALA A 171 -32.68 -7.47 -16.98
C ALA A 171 -32.98 -8.31 -15.73
N ALA A 172 -32.14 -8.24 -14.69
CA ALA A 172 -32.35 -8.93 -13.43
C ALA A 172 -33.23 -8.15 -12.43
N GLU A 173 -33.32 -6.83 -12.56
CA GLU A 173 -34.17 -5.95 -11.73
C GLU A 173 -35.61 -5.80 -12.27
N ARG A 174 -36.11 -6.78 -13.04
CA ARG A 174 -37.48 -6.83 -13.61
C ARG A 174 -38.29 -7.98 -13.04
#